data_AF-K2PKF7-F1
#
_entry.id   AF-K2PKF7-F1
#
_cell.length_a   1.000
_cell.length_b   1.000
_cell.length_c   1.000
_cell.angle_alpha   90.00
_cell.angle_beta   90.00
_cell.angle_gamma   90.00
#
_symmetry.space_group_name_H-M   'P 1'
#
loop_
_entity.id
_entity.type
_entity.pdbx_description
1 polymer ?
#
loop_
_entity_poly.entity_id
_entity_poly.type
_entity_poly.pdbx_seq_one_letter_code
_entity_poly.pdbx_strand_id
1 'polypeptide(L)'
;MTAKEIKSGDFENLFSALLSQTDIKEYHKNLLTSHVEILETLFDNYFRKFEGFSCSHDKSSFVVRMIMKSFDTGENYSLSETYDIEKYPQMKKYEGQVAYWCPTTMKDTDEAISLAEAVLSLNFEILLDKLKDDKEKHDEEV
;
A
#
# COMPACT_ATOMS: atom_id res chain seq x y z
N MET A 1 5.77 -0.98 43.61
CA MET A 1 6.53 -1.12 42.35
C MET A 1 6.14 0.05 41.48
N THR A 2 7.00 1.05 41.37
CA THR A 2 6.74 2.26 40.58
C THR A 2 6.87 1.91 39.10
N ALA A 3 5.78 2.07 38.35
CA ALA A 3 5.83 2.02 36.89
C ALA A 3 6.83 3.09 36.43
N LYS A 4 7.91 2.67 35.77
CA LYS A 4 8.84 3.61 35.14
C LYS A 4 8.07 4.32 34.03
N GLU A 5 7.80 5.61 34.21
CA GLU A 5 7.32 6.48 33.14
C GLU A 5 8.28 6.41 31.96
N ILE A 6 7.78 5.93 30.83
CA ILE A 6 8.51 5.92 29.57
C ILE A 6 8.44 7.35 29.05
N LYS A 7 9.56 8.08 29.11
CA LYS A 7 9.62 9.46 28.60
C LYS A 7 9.59 9.42 27.07
N SER A 8 9.05 10.45 26.40
CA SER A 8 8.95 10.43 24.93
C SER A 8 10.31 10.28 24.22
N GLY A 9 11.40 10.73 24.85
CA GLY A 9 12.76 10.47 24.35
C GLY A 9 13.17 8.99 24.42
N ASP A 10 12.66 8.22 25.37
CA ASP A 10 12.85 6.76 25.41
C ASP A 10 12.04 6.06 24.32
N PHE A 11 10.87 6.61 23.97
CA PHE A 11 10.06 6.11 22.87
C PHE A 11 10.68 6.45 21.50
N GLU A 12 11.18 7.67 21.31
CA GLU A 12 11.94 8.06 20.11
C GLU A 12 13.22 7.24 19.96
N ASN A 13 13.92 6.93 21.06
CA ASN A 13 15.08 6.05 21.04
C ASN A 13 14.70 4.59 20.76
N LEU A 14 13.56 4.10 21.26
CA LEU A 14 13.05 2.77 20.94
C LEU A 14 12.61 2.66 19.47
N PHE A 15 11.90 3.68 18.97
CA PHE A 15 11.49 3.80 17.56
C PHE A 15 12.71 3.92 16.65
N SER A 16 13.68 4.75 17.03
CA SER A 16 14.94 4.89 16.30
C SER A 16 15.76 3.61 16.39
N ALA A 17 15.74 2.86 17.49
CA ALA A 17 16.42 1.56 17.60
C ALA A 17 15.73 0.46 16.78
N LEU A 18 14.40 0.48 16.66
CA LEU A 18 13.61 -0.41 15.79
C LEU A 18 13.78 -0.07 14.31
N LEU A 19 13.79 1.21 13.96
CA LEU A 19 13.94 1.71 12.59
C LEU A 19 15.41 1.76 12.13
N SER A 20 16.38 1.91 13.04
CA SER A 20 17.81 1.82 12.70
C SER A 20 18.28 0.38 12.46
N GLN A 21 17.44 -0.62 12.75
CA GLN A 21 17.70 -2.03 12.43
C GLN A 21 16.92 -2.54 11.22
N THR A 22 15.95 -1.79 10.69
CA THR A 22 15.13 -2.19 9.54
C THR A 22 15.08 -1.06 8.54
N ASP A 23 15.64 -1.24 7.35
CA ASP A 23 15.46 -0.31 6.24
C ASP A 23 13.97 0.00 6.12
N ILE A 24 13.56 1.26 6.22
CA ILE A 24 12.14 1.67 6.24
C ILE A 24 11.42 1.10 5.01
N LYS A 25 12.14 0.99 3.88
CA LYS A 25 11.66 0.34 2.66
C LYS A 25 11.39 -1.15 2.85
N GLU A 26 12.26 -1.85 3.56
CA GLU A 26 12.10 -3.26 3.89
C GLU A 26 10.94 -3.47 4.88
N TYR A 27 10.74 -2.56 5.83
CA TYR A 27 9.58 -2.57 6.72
C TYR A 27 8.27 -2.35 5.95
N HIS A 28 8.20 -1.35 5.06
CA HIS A 28 7.02 -1.10 4.22
C HIS A 28 6.74 -2.28 3.29
N LYS A 29 7.77 -2.82 2.64
CA LYS A 29 7.66 -4.04 1.83
C LYS A 29 7.09 -5.19 2.65
N ASN A 30 7.62 -5.45 3.84
CA ASN A 30 7.13 -6.52 4.70
C ASN A 30 5.68 -6.30 5.13
N LEU A 31 5.30 -5.07 5.48
CA LEU A 31 3.92 -4.73 5.85
C LEU A 31 2.94 -4.91 4.67
N LEU A 32 3.35 -4.48 3.47
CA LEU A 32 2.55 -4.58 2.24
C LEU A 32 2.43 -6.02 1.76
N THR A 33 3.47 -6.83 1.93
CA THR A 33 3.48 -8.26 1.52
C THR A 33 2.81 -9.17 2.55
N SER A 34 2.79 -8.81 3.85
CA SER A 34 2.12 -9.62 4.89
C SER A 34 0.59 -9.49 4.88
N HIS A 35 0.06 -8.43 4.27
CA HIS A 35 -1.38 -8.13 4.25
C HIS A 35 -1.90 -7.78 2.86
N VAL A 36 -1.67 -8.69 1.91
CA VAL A 36 -2.13 -8.58 0.51
C VAL A 36 -3.62 -8.25 0.41
N GLU A 37 -4.46 -8.84 1.26
CA GLU A 37 -5.92 -8.59 1.29
C GLU A 37 -6.28 -7.12 1.59
N ILE A 38 -5.47 -6.45 2.42
CA ILE A 38 -5.66 -5.02 2.74
C ILE A 38 -5.34 -4.17 1.51
N LEU A 39 -4.27 -4.52 0.77
CA LEU A 39 -3.95 -3.86 -0.49
C LEU A 39 -5.05 -4.07 -1.53
N GLU A 40 -5.56 -5.30 -1.67
CA GLU A 40 -6.64 -5.58 -2.60
C GLU A 40 -7.90 -4.80 -2.23
N THR A 41 -8.21 -4.67 -0.95
CA THR A 41 -9.34 -3.86 -0.48
C THR A 41 -9.13 -2.38 -0.73
N LEU A 42 -7.90 -1.88 -0.53
CA LEU A 42 -7.54 -0.49 -0.79
C LEU A 42 -7.74 -0.13 -2.26
N PHE A 43 -7.15 -0.92 -3.17
CA PHE A 43 -7.22 -0.65 -4.60
C PHE A 43 -8.61 -0.93 -5.17
N ASP A 44 -9.36 -1.91 -4.66
CA ASP A 44 -10.76 -2.13 -5.06
C ASP A 44 -11.62 -0.90 -4.72
N ASN A 45 -11.49 -0.36 -3.51
CA ASN A 45 -12.19 0.87 -3.11
C ASN A 45 -11.75 2.08 -3.95
N TYR A 46 -10.46 2.20 -4.23
CA TYR A 46 -9.91 3.24 -5.09
C TYR A 46 -10.53 3.17 -6.50
N PHE A 47 -10.50 2.01 -7.15
CA PHE A 47 -11.05 1.87 -8.50
C PHE A 47 -12.57 2.04 -8.54
N ARG A 48 -13.29 1.57 -7.52
CA ARG A 48 -14.73 1.86 -7.40
C ARG A 48 -15.02 3.36 -7.36
N LYS A 49 -14.18 4.12 -6.64
CA LYS A 49 -14.33 5.57 -6.48
C LYS A 49 -14.03 6.32 -7.78
N PHE A 50 -12.94 5.97 -8.47
CA PHE A 50 -12.40 6.77 -9.56
C PHE A 50 -12.73 6.23 -10.97
N GLU A 51 -12.89 4.92 -11.12
CA GLU A 51 -13.16 4.26 -12.41
C GLU A 51 -14.55 3.61 -12.48
N GLY A 52 -15.22 3.48 -11.34
CA GLY A 52 -16.52 2.83 -11.21
C GLY A 52 -16.45 1.37 -10.80
N PHE A 53 -17.62 0.79 -10.55
CA PHE A 53 -17.73 -0.54 -9.94
C PHE A 53 -17.27 -1.68 -10.86
N SER A 54 -17.44 -1.54 -12.16
CA SER A 54 -17.19 -2.59 -13.15
C SER A 54 -15.73 -3.06 -13.14
N CYS A 55 -15.55 -4.36 -12.87
CA CYS A 55 -14.25 -5.05 -12.85
C CYS A 55 -13.21 -4.42 -11.88
N SER A 56 -13.67 -3.66 -10.87
CA SER A 56 -12.81 -3.04 -9.86
C SER A 56 -11.95 -4.07 -9.11
N HIS A 57 -12.54 -5.21 -8.78
CA HIS A 57 -11.83 -6.32 -8.14
C HIS A 57 -10.72 -6.90 -9.03
N ASP A 58 -11.00 -7.14 -10.32
CA ASP A 58 -10.00 -7.67 -11.25
C ASP A 58 -8.82 -6.70 -11.42
N LYS A 59 -9.10 -5.39 -11.48
CA LYS A 59 -8.07 -4.35 -11.50
C LYS A 59 -7.24 -4.32 -10.23
N SER A 60 -7.91 -4.45 -9.08
CA SER A 60 -7.25 -4.50 -7.78
C SER A 60 -6.26 -5.67 -7.69
N SER A 61 -6.73 -6.89 -7.97
CA SER A 61 -5.87 -8.07 -7.94
C SER A 61 -4.75 -8.00 -8.98
N PHE A 62 -5.00 -7.42 -10.15
CA PHE A 62 -3.95 -7.16 -11.15
C PHE A 62 -2.87 -6.22 -10.60
N VAL A 63 -3.25 -5.06 -10.05
CA VAL A 63 -2.29 -4.09 -9.48
C VAL A 63 -1.50 -4.71 -8.34
N VAL A 64 -2.16 -5.38 -7.40
CA VAL A 64 -1.49 -6.00 -6.26
C VAL A 64 -0.49 -7.06 -6.71
N ARG A 65 -0.86 -7.92 -7.67
CA ARG A 65 0.07 -8.89 -8.26
C ARG A 65 1.30 -8.22 -8.87
N MET A 66 1.12 -7.10 -9.57
CA MET A 66 2.23 -6.36 -10.17
C MET A 66 3.12 -5.69 -9.13
N ILE A 67 2.53 -5.17 -8.03
CA ILE A 67 3.27 -4.65 -6.87
C ILE A 67 4.13 -5.76 -6.25
N MET A 68 3.57 -6.95 -6.00
CA MET A 68 4.33 -8.08 -5.43
C MET A 68 5.50 -8.46 -6.34
N LYS A 69 5.25 -8.52 -7.64
CA LYS A 69 6.32 -8.76 -8.63
C LYS A 69 7.39 -7.67 -8.59
N SER A 70 7.01 -6.41 -8.45
CA SER A 70 7.93 -5.27 -8.29
C SER A 70 8.79 -5.44 -7.04
N PHE A 71 8.20 -5.86 -5.91
CA PHE A 71 8.96 -6.13 -4.68
C PHE A 71 9.93 -7.30 -4.79
N ASP A 72 9.60 -8.34 -5.56
CA ASP A 72 10.48 -9.50 -5.76
C ASP A 72 11.65 -9.21 -6.68
N THR A 73 11.44 -8.35 -7.69
CA THR A 73 12.44 -8.08 -8.76
C THR A 73 13.18 -6.77 -8.58
N GLY A 74 12.63 -5.82 -7.83
CA GLY A 74 13.11 -4.45 -7.72
C GLY A 74 12.85 -3.59 -8.96
N GLU A 75 12.02 -4.06 -9.90
CA GLU A 75 11.70 -3.36 -11.15
C GLU A 75 10.36 -2.62 -11.06
N ASN A 76 10.24 -1.50 -11.78
CA ASN A 76 8.97 -0.81 -11.98
C ASN A 76 8.24 -1.40 -13.20
N TYR A 77 7.00 -1.87 -13.02
CA TYR A 77 6.20 -2.46 -14.07
C TYR A 77 5.04 -1.57 -14.48
N SER A 78 4.75 -1.53 -15.78
CA SER A 78 3.52 -0.90 -16.28
C SER A 78 2.28 -1.65 -15.80
N LEU A 79 1.25 -0.90 -15.44
CA LEU A 79 -0.08 -1.41 -15.11
C LEU A 79 -1.03 -1.38 -16.33
N SER A 80 -0.47 -1.30 -17.53
CA SER A 80 -1.20 -1.41 -18.79
C SER A 80 -0.64 -2.57 -19.61
N GLU A 81 -1.49 -3.53 -19.93
CA GLU A 81 -1.16 -4.63 -20.83
C GLU A 81 -2.26 -4.84 -21.86
N THR A 82 -1.88 -5.31 -23.05
CA THR A 82 -2.81 -5.70 -24.10
C THR A 82 -3.06 -7.20 -24.05
N TYR A 83 -4.17 -7.67 -24.63
CA TYR A 83 -4.44 -9.09 -24.74
C TYR A 83 -3.35 -9.82 -25.54
N ASP A 84 -2.82 -10.91 -24.96
CA ASP A 84 -1.92 -11.84 -25.63
C ASP A 84 -2.72 -12.74 -26.59
N ILE A 85 -2.73 -12.38 -27.86
CA ILE A 85 -3.50 -13.09 -28.90
C ILE A 85 -2.84 -14.42 -29.28
N GLU A 86 -1.52 -14.55 -29.12
CA GLU A 86 -0.82 -15.81 -29.40
C GLU A 86 -1.21 -16.87 -28.37
N LYS A 87 -1.28 -16.48 -27.10
CA LYS A 87 -1.74 -17.34 -26.01
C LYS A 87 -3.25 -17.54 -25.99
N TYR A 88 -4.01 -16.54 -26.43
CA TYR A 88 -5.48 -16.58 -26.45
C TYR A 88 -6.05 -16.20 -27.83
N PRO A 89 -6.00 -17.09 -28.84
CA PRO A 89 -6.46 -16.80 -30.20
C PRO A 89 -7.92 -16.33 -30.29
N GLN A 90 -8.78 -16.76 -29.38
CA GLN A 90 -10.18 -16.35 -29.29
C GLN A 90 -10.35 -14.85 -28.98
N MET A 91 -9.32 -14.19 -28.45
CA MET A 91 -9.33 -12.76 -28.12
C MET A 91 -8.90 -11.87 -29.28
N LYS A 92 -8.64 -12.42 -30.48
CA LYS A 92 -8.15 -11.65 -31.65
C LYS A 92 -8.97 -10.39 -31.97
N LYS A 93 -10.27 -10.37 -31.67
CA LYS A 93 -11.13 -9.18 -31.82
C LYS A 93 -10.75 -8.00 -30.92
N TYR A 94 -9.92 -8.22 -29.90
CA TYR A 94 -9.40 -7.23 -28.96
C TYR A 94 -7.90 -6.96 -29.15
N GLU A 95 -7.32 -7.38 -30.28
CA GLU A 95 -5.91 -7.13 -30.59
C GLU A 95 -5.57 -5.63 -30.50
N GLY A 96 -4.49 -5.31 -29.79
CA GLY A 96 -4.05 -3.93 -29.53
C GLY A 96 -4.90 -3.15 -28.51
N GLN A 97 -5.97 -3.74 -27.97
CA GLN A 97 -6.76 -3.11 -26.90
C GLN A 97 -6.13 -3.41 -25.54
N VAL A 98 -6.16 -2.40 -24.67
CA VAL A 98 -5.80 -2.55 -23.25
C VAL A 98 -6.78 -3.52 -22.58
N ALA A 99 -6.25 -4.42 -21.77
CA ALA A 99 -7.06 -5.41 -21.08
C ALA A 99 -7.99 -4.76 -20.05
N TYR A 100 -9.19 -5.33 -19.88
CA TYR A 100 -10.22 -4.70 -19.04
C TYR A 100 -9.82 -4.64 -17.55
N TRP A 101 -8.90 -5.51 -17.13
CA TRP A 101 -8.36 -5.58 -15.77
C TRP A 101 -7.18 -4.61 -15.56
N CYS A 102 -6.79 -3.83 -16.56
CA CYS A 102 -5.83 -2.75 -16.36
C CYS A 102 -6.55 -1.51 -15.82
N PRO A 103 -6.02 -0.87 -14.75
CA PRO A 103 -6.50 0.43 -14.35
C PRO A 103 -6.22 1.49 -15.42
N THR A 104 -7.07 2.51 -15.47
CA THR A 104 -6.88 3.69 -16.32
C THR A 104 -6.36 4.90 -15.55
N THR A 105 -6.49 4.87 -14.22
CA THR A 105 -6.11 5.94 -13.29
C THR A 105 -4.70 5.79 -12.73
N MET A 106 -3.99 4.69 -13.06
CA MET A 106 -2.68 4.36 -12.50
C MET A 106 -1.78 3.76 -13.59
N LYS A 107 -0.55 4.24 -13.68
CA LYS A 107 0.34 3.93 -14.82
C LYS A 107 1.25 2.75 -14.56
N ASP A 108 1.81 2.69 -13.35
CA ASP A 108 2.90 1.78 -13.03
C ASP A 108 2.93 1.42 -11.54
N THR A 109 3.82 0.49 -11.17
CA THR A 109 3.89 -0.02 -9.80
C THR A 109 4.46 0.99 -8.81
N ASP A 110 5.31 1.92 -9.25
CA ASP A 110 5.85 2.97 -8.38
C ASP A 110 4.75 3.93 -7.92
N GLU A 111 3.86 4.33 -8.83
CA GLU A 111 2.68 5.15 -8.51
C GLU A 111 1.73 4.41 -7.54
N ALA A 112 1.53 3.11 -7.78
CA ALA A 112 0.68 2.28 -6.93
C ALA A 112 1.24 2.13 -5.50
N ILE A 113 2.54 1.83 -5.38
CA ILE A 113 3.24 1.71 -4.10
C ILE A 113 3.19 3.05 -3.36
N SER A 114 3.48 4.16 -4.04
CA SER A 114 3.43 5.50 -3.46
C SER A 114 2.05 5.84 -2.89
N LEU A 115 0.97 5.47 -3.59
CA LEU A 115 -0.40 5.64 -3.08
C LEU A 115 -0.64 4.81 -1.82
N ALA A 116 -0.25 3.53 -1.84
CA ALA A 116 -0.40 2.64 -0.69
C ALA A 116 0.37 3.15 0.53
N GLU A 117 1.62 3.58 0.34
CA GLU A 117 2.44 4.17 1.39
C GLU A 117 1.85 5.46 1.93
N ALA A 118 1.32 6.34 1.07
CA ALA A 118 0.67 7.57 1.50
C ALA A 118 -0.56 7.29 2.37
N VAL A 119 -1.39 6.31 1.99
CA VAL A 119 -2.57 5.91 2.77
C VAL A 119 -2.18 5.29 4.10
N LEU A 120 -1.16 4.44 4.13
CA LEU A 120 -0.63 3.87 5.36
C LEU A 120 -0.03 4.95 6.27
N SER A 121 0.70 5.91 5.70
CA SER A 121 1.31 7.02 6.42
C SER A 121 0.27 7.97 7.01
N LEU A 122 -0.84 8.24 6.31
CA LEU A 122 -1.97 9.01 6.85
C LEU A 122 -2.56 8.33 8.10
N ASN A 123 -2.68 7.01 8.10
CA ASN A 123 -3.12 6.28 9.29
C ASN A 123 -2.08 6.35 10.43
N PHE A 124 -0.79 6.38 10.11
CA PHE A 124 0.27 6.62 11.10
C PHE A 124 0.22 8.03 11.69
N GLU A 125 -0.01 9.06 10.88
CA GLU A 125 -0.17 10.43 11.39
C GLU A 125 -1.39 10.55 12.31
N ILE A 126 -2.53 9.96 11.92
CA ILE A 126 -3.72 9.89 12.77
C ILE A 126 -3.45 9.11 14.06
N LEU A 127 -2.67 8.03 13.99
CA LEU A 127 -2.26 7.27 15.18
C LEU A 127 -1.33 8.10 16.07
N LEU A 128 -0.38 8.83 15.49
CA LEU A 128 0.54 9.71 16.22
C LEU A 128 -0.19 10.85 16.90
N ASP A 129 -1.19 11.46 16.25
CA ASP A 129 -1.99 12.52 16.85
C ASP A 129 -2.87 11.98 17.97
N LYS A 130 -3.47 10.79 17.82
CA LYS A 130 -4.17 10.13 18.95
C LYS A 130 -3.24 9.82 20.12
N LEU A 131 -2.00 9.40 19.85
CA LEU A 131 -1.01 9.13 20.88
C LEU A 131 -0.53 10.40 21.60
N LYS A 132 -0.50 11.55 20.90
CA LYS A 132 -0.23 12.87 21.51
C LYS A 132 -1.40 13.33 22.37
N ASP A 133 -2.63 13.22 21.87
CA ASP A 133 -3.85 13.58 22.60
C ASP A 133 -4.00 12.78 23.90
N ASP A 134 -3.69 11.48 23.88
CA ASP A 134 -3.74 10.63 25.07
C ASP A 134 -2.64 10.97 26.08
N LYS A 135 -1.48 11.44 25.60
CA LYS A 135 -0.39 11.91 26.47
C LYS A 135 -0.73 13.25 27.13
N GLU A 136 -1.32 14.19 26.40
CA GLU A 136 -1.76 15.48 26.93
C GLU A 136 -2.86 15.32 27.99
N LYS A 137 -3.82 14.40 27.78
CA LYS A 137 -4.84 14.08 28.81
C LYS A 137 -4.24 13.44 30.06
N HIS A 138 -3.20 12.63 29.91
CA HIS A 138 -2.55 11.99 31.04
C HIS A 138 -1.68 12.98 31.84
N ASP A 139 -1.20 14.04 31.21
CA ASP A 139 -0.45 15.14 31.83
C ASP A 139 -1.39 16.18 32.51
N GLU A 140 -2.67 16.27 32.13
CA GLU A 140 -3.68 17.12 32.78
C GLU A 140 -4.33 16.50 34.03
N GLU A 141 -4.26 15.17 34.19
CA GLU A 141 -4.83 14.45 35.34
C GLU A 141 -3.82 14.17 36.48
N VAL A 142 -2.58 14.66 36.38
CA VAL A 142 -1.49 14.50 37.39
C VAL A 142 -1.20 15.79 38.14
#